data_AF-Q8PW88-F1
#
_entry.id   AF-Q8PW88-F1
#
_cell.length_a   1.000
_cell.length_b   1.000
_cell.length_c   1.000
_cell.angle_alpha   90.00
_cell.angle_beta   90.00
_cell.angle_gamma   90.00
#
_symmetry.space_group_name_H-M   'P 1'
#
loop_
_entity.id
_entity.type
_entity.pdbx_description
1 polymer ?
#
loop_
_entity_poly.entity_id
_entity_poly.type
_entity_poly.pdbx_seq_one_letter_code
_entity_poly.pdbx_strand_id
1 'polypeptide(L)'
;MHCLECGLVYIVSGLKVPEKISVRVFVNRIEHPFTHWVKLNAGELLREDEEIILDKVKTGYGSPFVITSLQIGVRRVPSALAEELDTIWARPLNEITFAKRRKIRQKHPMSFENITSTAGTSTASEYLEVVDES
;
A
#
# COMPACT_ATOMS: atom_id res chain seq x y z
N MET A 1 -24.29 -20.46 -28.81
CA MET A 1 -25.62 -20.39 -28.14
C MET A 1 -26.61 -21.13 -29.02
N HIS A 2 -27.46 -21.98 -28.44
CA HIS A 2 -28.50 -22.70 -29.19
C HIS A 2 -29.80 -21.92 -29.15
N CYS A 3 -30.46 -21.74 -30.29
CA CYS A 3 -31.80 -21.18 -30.31
C CYS A 3 -32.82 -22.22 -29.84
N LEU A 4 -33.60 -21.91 -28.81
CA LEU A 4 -34.65 -22.81 -28.32
C LEU A 4 -35.84 -22.91 -29.30
N GLU A 5 -36.01 -21.93 -30.18
CA GLU A 5 -37.14 -21.89 -31.13
C GLU A 5 -36.83 -22.59 -32.46
N CYS A 6 -35.64 -22.38 -33.02
CA CYS A 6 -35.29 -22.94 -34.33
C CYS A 6 -34.24 -24.05 -34.30
N GLY A 7 -33.68 -24.38 -33.13
CA GLY A 7 -32.65 -25.41 -32.97
C GLY A 7 -31.28 -25.06 -33.58
N LEU A 8 -31.17 -23.93 -34.28
CA LEU A 8 -29.93 -23.48 -34.90
C LEU A 8 -28.89 -23.07 -33.86
N VAL A 9 -27.65 -23.49 -34.09
CA VAL A 9 -26.51 -23.13 -33.26
C VAL A 9 -25.90 -21.85 -33.82
N TYR A 10 -26.05 -20.75 -33.09
CA TYR A 10 -25.33 -19.52 -33.40
C TYR A 10 -23.91 -19.63 -32.85
N ILE A 11 -22.95 -19.76 -33.76
CA ILE A 11 -21.54 -19.53 -33.48
C ILE A 11 -21.37 -18.02 -33.43
N VAL A 12 -21.08 -17.49 -32.24
CA VAL A 12 -20.74 -16.08 -32.10
C VAL A 12 -19.33 -15.88 -32.64
N SER A 13 -19.23 -15.70 -33.94
CA SER A 13 -18.00 -15.33 -34.62
C SER A 13 -17.71 -13.87 -34.31
N GLY A 14 -16.62 -13.59 -33.59
CA GLY A 14 -16.20 -12.22 -33.32
C GLY A 14 -16.19 -11.79 -31.85
N LEU A 15 -16.32 -12.71 -30.90
CA LEU A 15 -15.82 -12.47 -29.55
C LEU A 15 -14.30 -12.28 -29.64
N LYS A 16 -13.87 -11.02 -29.79
CA LYS A 16 -12.46 -10.66 -29.71
C LYS A 16 -12.06 -10.88 -28.26
N VAL A 17 -11.28 -11.94 -28.01
CA VAL A 17 -10.62 -12.10 -26.72
C VAL A 17 -9.74 -10.87 -26.53
N PRO A 18 -9.92 -10.10 -25.45
CA PRO A 18 -9.09 -8.93 -25.22
C PRO A 18 -7.63 -9.37 -25.16
N GLU A 19 -6.77 -8.64 -25.85
CA GLU A 19 -5.34 -8.89 -25.84
C GLU A 19 -4.82 -8.82 -24.39
N LYS A 20 -3.90 -9.71 -24.03
CA LYS A 20 -3.32 -9.75 -22.68
C LYS A 20 -1.96 -9.06 -22.69
N ILE A 21 -1.83 -8.03 -21.88
CA ILE A 21 -0.60 -7.24 -21.75
C ILE A 21 0.05 -7.59 -20.42
N SER A 22 1.37 -7.77 -20.44
CA SER A 22 2.14 -8.04 -19.22
C SER A 22 2.65 -6.72 -18.65
N VAL A 23 2.22 -6.38 -17.45
CA VAL A 23 2.61 -5.15 -16.75
C VAL A 23 3.42 -5.51 -15.52
N ARG A 24 4.47 -4.72 -15.23
CA ARG A 24 5.30 -4.90 -14.05
C ARG A 24 4.57 -4.38 -12.81
N VAL A 25 4.57 -5.15 -11.74
CA VAL A 25 4.12 -4.72 -10.41
C VAL A 25 5.31 -4.72 -9.47
N PHE A 26 5.59 -3.57 -8.85
CA PHE A 26 6.52 -3.46 -7.75
C PHE A 26 5.73 -3.45 -6.44
N VAL A 27 5.94 -4.48 -5.62
CA VAL A 27 5.31 -4.61 -4.32
C VAL A 27 6.29 -4.14 -3.25
N ASN A 28 5.95 -3.06 -2.57
CA ASN A 28 6.71 -2.56 -1.45
C ASN A 28 6.25 -3.25 -0.15
N ARG A 29 7.02 -4.26 0.30
CA ARG A 29 6.88 -4.86 1.63
C ARG A 29 8.00 -4.37 2.53
N ILE A 30 7.76 -4.34 3.84
CA ILE A 30 8.74 -3.84 4.82
C ILE A 30 10.03 -4.65 4.76
N GLU A 31 9.91 -5.97 4.79
CA GLU A 31 11.08 -6.85 4.89
C GLU A 31 11.66 -7.21 3.52
N HIS A 32 10.78 -7.50 2.55
CA HIS A 32 11.18 -8.08 1.27
C HIS A 32 10.34 -7.50 0.13
N PRO A 33 10.68 -6.29 -0.38
CA PRO A 33 10.05 -5.80 -1.59
C PRO A 33 10.39 -6.73 -2.76
N PHE A 34 9.44 -6.89 -3.68
CA PHE A 34 9.64 -7.74 -4.84
C PHE A 34 8.96 -7.16 -6.07
N THR A 35 9.37 -7.64 -7.24
CA THR A 35 8.73 -7.35 -8.51
C THR A 35 8.00 -8.59 -8.99
N HIS A 36 6.82 -8.41 -9.59
CA HIS A 36 6.06 -9.44 -10.26
C HIS A 36 5.53 -8.94 -11.61
N TRP A 37 5.18 -9.84 -12.50
CA TRP A 37 4.54 -9.49 -13.77
C TRP A 37 3.10 -9.99 -13.74
N VAL A 38 2.14 -9.14 -14.08
CA VAL A 38 0.72 -9.48 -14.13
C VAL A 38 0.20 -9.36 -15.55
N LYS A 39 -0.76 -10.22 -15.91
CA LYS A 39 -1.43 -10.18 -17.20
C LYS A 39 -2.77 -9.45 -17.08
N LEU A 40 -2.83 -8.25 -17.61
CA LEU A 40 -4.03 -7.42 -17.65
C LEU A 40 -4.66 -7.46 -19.05
N ASN A 41 -5.92 -7.07 -19.17
CA ASN A 41 -6.55 -6.91 -20.48
C ASN A 41 -6.13 -5.56 -21.08
N ALA A 42 -5.85 -5.54 -22.38
CA ALA A 42 -5.74 -4.29 -23.14
C ALA A 42 -7.05 -3.48 -22.98
N GLY A 43 -6.91 -2.16 -22.81
CA GLY A 43 -8.02 -1.27 -22.47
C GLY A 43 -8.57 -1.35 -21.03
N GLU A 44 -8.01 -2.19 -20.15
CA GLU A 44 -8.35 -2.20 -18.73
C GLU A 44 -7.84 -0.92 -18.07
N LEU A 45 -8.72 -0.15 -17.44
CA LEU A 45 -8.38 1.08 -16.73
C LEU A 45 -8.06 0.76 -15.28
N LEU A 46 -6.87 1.12 -14.83
CA LEU A 46 -6.44 1.00 -13.44
C LEU A 46 -6.41 2.36 -12.77
N ARG A 47 -6.67 2.40 -11.46
CA ARG A 47 -6.63 3.60 -10.64
C ARG A 47 -5.80 3.41 -9.37
N GLU A 48 -5.28 4.51 -8.86
CA GLU A 48 -4.73 4.55 -7.51
C GLU A 48 -5.81 4.15 -6.49
N ASP A 49 -5.39 3.53 -5.39
CA ASP A 49 -6.22 2.97 -4.32
C ASP A 49 -7.11 1.77 -4.72
N GLU A 50 -7.06 1.29 -5.97
CA GLU A 50 -7.69 0.02 -6.35
C GLU A 50 -6.90 -1.19 -5.82
N GLU A 51 -7.62 -2.29 -5.61
CA GLU A 51 -7.01 -3.56 -5.20
C GLU A 51 -6.63 -4.41 -6.42
N ILE A 52 -5.45 -5.03 -6.34
CA ILE A 52 -4.97 -6.02 -7.30
C ILE A 52 -4.67 -7.34 -6.58
N ILE A 53 -5.02 -8.43 -7.24
CA ILE A 53 -4.70 -9.78 -6.78
C ILE A 53 -3.58 -10.29 -7.67
N LEU A 54 -2.44 -10.59 -7.05
CA LEU A 54 -1.36 -11.27 -7.74
C LEU A 54 -1.62 -12.78 -7.63
N ASP A 55 -1.70 -13.45 -8.79
CA ASP A 55 -1.78 -14.92 -8.88
C ASP A 55 -0.77 -15.56 -7.93
N LYS A 56 -1.13 -16.71 -7.32
CA LYS A 56 -0.40 -17.41 -6.24
C LYS A 56 1.12 -17.26 -6.38
N VAL A 57 1.63 -16.15 -5.86
CA VAL A 57 3.05 -15.90 -5.72
C VAL A 57 3.56 -16.97 -4.75
N LYS A 58 4.85 -17.28 -4.81
CA LYS A 58 5.55 -18.18 -3.87
C LYS A 58 5.21 -17.97 -2.38
N THR A 59 4.53 -16.89 -2.02
CA THR A 59 4.05 -16.56 -0.67
C THR A 59 2.77 -17.28 -0.22
N GLY A 60 2.23 -18.23 -0.99
CA GLY A 60 1.32 -19.26 -0.47
C GLY A 60 -0.16 -18.90 -0.39
N TYR A 61 -0.53 -17.61 -0.32
CA TYR A 61 -1.92 -17.15 -0.41
C TYR A 61 -1.99 -15.86 -1.25
N GLY A 62 -2.99 -15.78 -2.12
CA GLY A 62 -3.24 -14.61 -2.98
C GLY A 62 -3.76 -13.44 -2.15
N SER A 63 -2.87 -12.82 -1.39
CA SER A 63 -3.21 -11.62 -0.61
C SER A 63 -3.48 -10.46 -1.56
N PRO A 64 -4.55 -9.66 -1.34
CA PRO A 64 -4.77 -8.46 -2.10
C PRO A 64 -3.69 -7.40 -1.78
N PHE A 65 -3.36 -6.62 -2.79
CA PHE A 65 -2.48 -5.46 -2.67
C PHE A 65 -3.24 -4.23 -3.13
N VAL A 66 -2.96 -3.07 -2.54
CA VAL A 66 -3.52 -1.80 -2.96
C VAL A 66 -2.53 -1.10 -3.86
N ILE A 67 -3.01 -0.60 -5.00
CA ILE A 67 -2.26 0.28 -5.89
C ILE A 67 -2.00 1.60 -5.16
N THR A 68 -0.73 1.88 -4.94
CA THR A 68 -0.26 3.14 -4.33
C THR A 68 0.19 4.16 -5.36
N SER A 69 0.49 3.73 -6.58
CA SER A 69 0.82 4.63 -7.68
C SER A 69 0.91 3.89 -9.01
N LEU A 70 0.61 4.60 -10.09
CA LEU A 70 0.72 4.11 -11.46
C LEU A 70 1.77 4.92 -12.21
N GLN A 71 2.75 4.24 -12.82
CA GLN A 71 3.87 4.89 -13.51
C GLN A 71 3.76 4.74 -15.03
N ILE A 72 3.88 5.88 -15.72
CA ILE A 72 4.01 6.00 -17.19
C ILE A 72 5.25 6.85 -17.48
N GLY A 73 6.24 6.24 -18.12
CA GLY A 73 7.57 6.79 -18.32
C GLY A 73 8.19 7.24 -17.00
N VAL A 74 8.40 8.55 -16.87
CA VAL A 74 8.99 9.20 -15.69
C VAL A 74 7.95 9.82 -14.75
N ARG A 75 6.65 9.66 -15.03
CA ARG A 75 5.57 10.31 -14.28
C ARG A 75 4.70 9.29 -13.55
N ARG A 76 4.12 9.74 -12.44
CA ARG A 76 3.06 9.04 -11.71
C ARG A 76 1.72 9.67 -12.03
N VAL A 77 0.73 8.85 -12.32
CA VAL A 77 -0.62 9.27 -12.69
C VAL A 77 -1.65 8.61 -11.76
N PRO A 78 -2.81 9.22 -11.53
CA PRO A 78 -3.85 8.65 -10.67
C PRO A 78 -4.62 7.51 -11.35
N SER A 79 -4.60 7.45 -12.68
CA SER A 79 -5.27 6.42 -13.48
C SER A 79 -4.59 6.26 -14.83
N ALA A 80 -4.62 5.06 -15.39
CA ALA A 80 -4.02 4.74 -16.69
C ALA A 80 -4.63 3.47 -17.30
N LEU A 81 -4.54 3.33 -18.63
CA LEU A 81 -4.84 2.05 -19.28
C LEU A 81 -3.68 1.07 -19.07
N ALA A 82 -3.99 -0.22 -19.02
CA ALA A 82 -3.00 -1.29 -18.83
C ALA A 82 -1.86 -1.25 -19.86
N GLU A 83 -2.16 -0.85 -21.11
CA GLU A 83 -1.20 -0.72 -22.20
C GLU A 83 -0.23 0.45 -22.08
N GLU A 84 -0.59 1.48 -21.31
CA GLU A 84 0.22 2.67 -21.09
C GLU A 84 1.15 2.53 -19.89
N LEU A 85 0.91 1.52 -19.04
CA LEU A 85 1.61 1.34 -17.77
C LEU A 85 2.96 0.66 -17.95
N ASP A 86 3.99 1.32 -17.44
CA ASP A 86 5.31 0.71 -17.28
C ASP A 86 5.39 -0.09 -15.98
N THR A 87 4.86 0.47 -14.88
CA THR A 87 4.94 -0.16 -13.56
C THR A 87 3.79 0.26 -12.65
N ILE A 88 3.18 -0.73 -12.00
CA ILE A 88 2.20 -0.56 -10.92
C ILE A 88 2.96 -0.65 -9.60
N TRP A 89 2.83 0.35 -8.74
CA TRP A 89 3.38 0.35 -7.40
C TRP A 89 2.30 -0.06 -6.41
N ALA A 90 2.51 -1.14 -5.68
CA ALA A 90 1.51 -1.69 -4.77
C ALA A 90 2.08 -1.94 -3.37
N ARG A 91 1.19 -1.99 -2.38
CA ARG A 91 1.50 -2.40 -1.01
C ARG A 91 0.53 -3.49 -0.54
N PRO A 92 0.95 -4.40 0.34
CA PRO A 92 0.02 -5.35 0.96
C PRO A 92 -1.05 -4.60 1.77
N LEU A 93 -2.30 -5.04 1.68
CA LEU A 93 -3.38 -4.48 2.50
C LEU A 93 -3.21 -4.85 4.00
N ASN A 94 -2.68 -6.06 4.26
CA ASN A 94 -2.61 -6.64 5.61
C ASN A 94 -1.36 -6.21 6.42
N GLU A 95 -0.42 -5.48 5.82
CA GLU A 95 0.77 -4.99 6.51
C GLU A 95 0.56 -3.52 6.90
N ILE A 96 0.04 -3.28 8.11
CA ILE A 96 -0.06 -1.93 8.67
C ILE A 96 1.31 -1.52 9.23
N THR A 97 1.90 -0.46 8.68
CA THR A 97 3.18 0.10 9.10
C THR A 97 3.00 1.16 10.21
N PHE A 98 3.20 0.80 11.47
CA PHE A 98 3.42 1.79 12.53
C PHE A 98 4.91 2.14 12.64
N ALA A 99 5.36 3.19 11.94
CA ALA A 99 6.72 3.71 12.13
C ALA A 99 6.77 4.62 13.38
N LYS A 100 6.98 4.03 14.56
CA LYS A 100 7.19 4.81 15.79
C LYS A 100 8.56 5.52 15.74
N ARG A 101 8.60 6.76 15.26
CA ARG A 101 9.79 7.63 15.37
C ARG A 101 9.99 8.05 16.83
N ARG A 102 10.95 7.44 17.52
CA ARG A 102 11.38 7.91 18.84
C ARG A 102 12.19 9.21 18.65
N LYS A 103 11.59 10.38 18.91
CA LYS A 103 12.34 11.64 18.99
C LYS A 103 13.26 11.58 20.21
N ILE A 104 14.56 11.36 19.98
CA ILE A 104 15.57 11.57 21.02
C ILE A 104 15.70 13.08 21.20
N ARG A 105 15.19 13.62 22.31
CA ARG A 105 15.53 14.98 22.73
C ARG A 105 17.02 14.97 23.12
N GLN A 106 17.88 15.57 22.31
CA GLN A 106 19.21 15.96 22.79
C GLN A 106 19.01 16.95 23.93
N LYS A 107 19.33 16.53 25.16
CA LYS A 107 19.46 17.46 26.29
C LYS A 107 20.70 18.29 26.01
N HIS A 108 20.55 19.58 25.72
CA HIS A 108 21.68 20.49 25.72
C HIS A 108 22.26 20.51 27.15
N PRO A 109 23.59 20.37 27.32
CA PRO A 109 24.23 20.56 28.61
C PRO A 109 24.02 22.02 29.01
N MET A 110 23.14 22.24 29.98
CA MET A 110 22.98 23.53 30.64
C MET A 110 24.27 23.80 31.42
N SER A 111 24.93 24.92 31.09
CA SER A 111 26.04 25.46 31.87
C SER A 111 25.60 25.67 33.31
N PHE A 112 26.32 25.07 34.25
CA PHE A 112 26.17 25.32 35.68
C PHE A 112 26.57 26.78 35.96
N GLU A 113 25.59 27.68 36.08
CA GLU A 113 25.79 28.95 36.75
C GLU A 113 25.40 28.82 38.22
N ASN A 114 26.28 29.36 39.06
CA ASN A 114 26.42 29.06 40.47
C ASN A 114 25.18 29.38 41.31
N ILE A 115 24.92 28.45 42.22
CA ILE A 115 23.93 28.48 43.29
C ILE A 115 24.19 29.67 44.21
N THR A 116 23.27 30.63 44.26
CA THR A 116 23.07 31.46 45.46
C THR A 116 21.59 31.40 45.84
N SER A 117 21.29 30.45 46.71
CA SER A 117 19.97 30.16 47.26
C SER A 117 19.40 31.34 48.04
N THR A 118 18.19 31.78 47.69
CA THR A 118 17.28 32.46 48.61
C THR A 118 15.87 31.87 48.44
N ALA A 119 15.18 31.78 49.57
CA ALA A 119 14.10 30.85 49.88
C ALA A 119 12.70 31.29 49.41
N GLY A 120 11.77 30.30 49.39
CA GLY A 120 10.32 30.48 49.24
C GLY A 120 9.87 30.24 47.79
N THR A 121 8.91 29.37 47.46
CA THR A 121 7.74 28.91 48.21
C THR A 121 7.24 27.62 47.58
N SER A 122 6.82 26.68 48.42
CA SER A 122 6.22 25.40 48.07
C SER A 122 4.75 25.56 47.69
N THR A 123 4.38 25.09 46.49
CA THR A 123 3.01 24.67 46.12
C THR A 123 3.16 23.63 45.01
N ALA A 124 3.10 22.34 45.33
CA ALA A 124 1.90 21.50 45.25
C ALA A 124 1.45 21.24 43.80
N SER A 125 1.59 20.00 43.32
CA SER A 125 0.57 19.32 42.50
C SER A 125 0.99 17.86 42.22
N GLU A 126 0.28 16.94 42.86
CA GLU A 126 -0.25 15.66 42.37
C GLU A 126 0.54 14.88 41.31
N TYR A 127 1.08 13.72 41.70
CA TYR A 127 1.43 12.65 40.77
C TYR A 127 0.52 11.45 41.02
N LEU A 128 -0.25 11.11 39.97
CA LEU A 128 -1.24 10.05 39.87
C LEU A 128 -0.65 8.66 40.12
N GLU A 129 -1.33 7.88 40.96
CA GLU A 129 -1.21 6.42 40.98
C GLU A 129 -1.94 5.84 39.77
N VAL A 130 -1.22 5.06 38.97
CA VAL A 130 -1.82 4.19 37.95
C VAL A 130 -1.82 2.79 38.53
N VAL A 131 -3.00 2.38 38.98
CA VAL A 131 -3.38 1.00 39.24
C VAL A 131 -3.60 0.33 37.89
N ASP A 132 -2.84 -0.73 37.59
CA ASP A 132 -3.24 -1.71 36.59
C ASP A 132 -3.35 -3.06 37.31
N GLU A 133 -4.60 -3.49 37.47
CA GLU A 133 -5.05 -4.75 38.04
C GLU A 133 -4.87 -5.92 37.04
N SER A 134 -4.63 -7.10 37.61
CA SER A 134 -4.70 -8.47 37.07
C SER A 134 -3.41 -9.10 36.57
#